data_AF-A0A154QZ20-F1
#
_entry.id   AF-A0A154QZ20-F1
#
_cell.length_a   1.000
_cell.length_b   1.000
_cell.length_c   1.000
_cell.angle_alpha   90.00
_cell.angle_beta   90.00
_cell.angle_gamma   90.00
#
_symmetry.space_group_name_H-M   'P 1'
#
loop_
_entity.id
_entity.type
_entity.pdbx_description
1 polymer ?
#
loop_
_entity_poly.entity_id
_entity_poly.type
_entity_poly.pdbx_seq_one_letter_code
_entity_poly.pdbx_strand_id
1 'polypeptide(L)'
;MEGVPQNAVDHVTIEAAALRFVLEVALAHPSLRAEYDRLAGTARGTRRSPVDKAIDRATGRDDAELQGFLVFAKDALWDRAPDATRDAIRAQVRAAMAQYASGVSPSTAPD
;
A
#
# COMPACT_ATOMS: atom_id res chain seq x y z
N MET A 1 -26.86 -23.06 1.94
CA MET A 1 -25.81 -22.02 1.87
C MET A 1 -24.85 -22.32 3.01
N GLU A 2 -23.72 -22.95 2.72
CA GLU A 2 -22.64 -23.14 3.72
C GLU A 2 -21.99 -21.78 3.99
N GLY A 3 -21.89 -21.39 5.27
CA GLY A 3 -21.21 -20.16 5.67
C GLY A 3 -19.70 -20.29 5.48
N VAL A 4 -19.05 -19.20 5.05
CA VAL A 4 -17.58 -19.14 4.96
C VAL A 4 -16.99 -19.35 6.36
N PRO A 5 -16.02 -20.26 6.56
CA PRO A 5 -15.42 -20.50 7.86
C PRO A 5 -14.67 -19.25 8.34
N GLN A 6 -14.82 -18.90 9.63
CA GLN A 6 -14.22 -17.71 10.23
C GLN A 6 -12.70 -17.61 9.97
N ASN A 7 -11.98 -18.75 10.02
CA ASN A 7 -10.55 -18.81 9.74
C ASN A 7 -10.18 -18.32 8.33
N ALA A 8 -11.04 -18.56 7.33
CA ALA A 8 -10.83 -18.08 5.97
C ALA A 8 -11.05 -16.56 5.87
N VAL A 9 -12.06 -16.03 6.59
CA VAL A 9 -12.32 -14.59 6.68
C VAL A 9 -11.14 -13.87 7.33
N ASP A 10 -10.62 -14.42 8.44
CA ASP A 10 -9.48 -13.85 9.16
C ASP A 10 -8.21 -13.85 8.29
N HIS A 11 -7.96 -14.94 7.55
CA HIS A 11 -6.83 -15.03 6.62
C HIS A 11 -6.92 -13.96 5.52
N VAL A 12 -8.05 -13.85 4.83
CA VAL A 12 -8.26 -12.84 3.78
C VAL A 12 -8.09 -11.42 4.33
N THR A 13 -8.59 -11.18 5.54
CA THR A 13 -8.49 -9.87 6.20
C THR A 13 -7.03 -9.52 6.49
N ILE A 14 -6.24 -10.46 6.99
CA ILE A 14 -4.81 -10.26 7.27
C ILE A 14 -4.03 -10.00 5.97
N GLU A 15 -4.28 -10.77 4.91
CA GLU A 15 -3.61 -10.56 3.62
C GLU A 15 -3.93 -9.17 3.05
N ALA A 16 -5.20 -8.75 3.07
CA ALA A 16 -5.61 -7.44 2.59
C ALA A 16 -4.96 -6.31 3.40
N ALA A 17 -4.91 -6.45 4.73
CA ALA A 17 -4.29 -5.47 5.61
C ALA A 17 -2.75 -5.42 5.44
N ALA A 18 -2.09 -6.56 5.23
CA ALA A 18 -0.66 -6.64 4.93
C ALA A 18 -0.32 -5.98 3.59
N LEU A 19 -1.08 -6.28 2.54
CA LEU A 19 -0.90 -5.63 1.24
C LEU A 19 -1.13 -4.12 1.34
N ARG A 20 -2.19 -3.69 2.03
CA ARG A 20 -2.46 -2.27 2.27
C ARG A 20 -1.29 -1.58 2.97
N PHE A 21 -0.77 -2.18 4.04
CA PHE A 21 0.39 -1.64 4.76
C PHE A 21 1.59 -1.43 3.83
N VAL A 22 1.92 -2.43 3.00
CA VAL A 22 3.03 -2.32 2.04
C VAL A 22 2.82 -1.21 1.02
N LEU A 23 1.59 -1.06 0.50
CA LEU A 23 1.26 0.01 -0.44
C LEU A 23 1.31 1.40 0.20
N GLU A 24 0.88 1.54 1.46
CA GLU A 24 1.01 2.79 2.21
C GLU A 24 2.48 3.17 2.44
N VAL A 25 3.32 2.19 2.80
CA VAL A 25 4.78 2.39 2.91
C VAL A 25 5.38 2.82 1.56
N ALA A 26 4.97 2.19 0.45
CA ALA A 26 5.43 2.56 -0.88
C ALA A 26 5.06 4.00 -1.26
N LEU A 27 3.83 4.42 -0.96
CA LEU A 27 3.36 5.80 -1.20
C LEU A 27 4.15 6.85 -0.40
N ALA A 28 4.59 6.49 0.81
CA ALA A 28 5.43 7.34 1.65
C ALA A 28 6.90 7.42 1.20
N HIS A 29 7.34 6.56 0.26
CA HIS A 29 8.75 6.44 -0.11
C HIS A 29 9.09 7.19 -1.41
N PRO A 30 9.76 8.35 -1.36
CA PRO A 30 10.00 9.18 -2.55
C PRO A 30 10.92 8.52 -3.58
N SER A 31 11.88 7.69 -3.16
CA SER A 31 12.78 7.01 -4.10
C SER A 31 12.09 5.92 -4.93
N LEU A 32 11.08 5.23 -4.37
CA LEU A 32 10.29 4.25 -5.13
C LEU A 32 9.45 4.94 -6.20
N ARG A 33 8.92 6.12 -5.87
CA ARG A 33 8.18 6.95 -6.83
C ARG A 33 9.09 7.43 -7.97
N ALA A 34 10.30 7.88 -7.64
CA ALA A 34 11.29 8.30 -8.64
C ALA A 34 11.71 7.13 -9.55
N GLU A 35 11.87 5.93 -8.99
CA GLU A 35 12.21 4.75 -9.78
C GLU A 35 11.08 4.31 -10.71
N TYR A 36 9.83 4.36 -10.24
CA TYR A 36 8.66 4.15 -11.10
C TYR A 36 8.62 5.17 -12.24
N ASP A 37 8.81 6.46 -11.93
CA ASP A 37 8.83 7.51 -12.96
C ASP A 37 9.92 7.27 -14.01
N ARG A 38 11.11 6.84 -13.58
CA ARG A 38 12.22 6.47 -14.48
C ARG A 38 11.86 5.31 -15.41
N LEU A 39 11.21 4.27 -14.89
CA LEU A 39 10.90 3.04 -15.64
C LEU A 39 9.67 3.20 -16.53
N ALA A 40 8.63 3.89 -16.05
CA ALA A 40 7.36 4.08 -16.76
C ALA A 40 7.39 5.30 -17.71
N GLY A 41 8.45 6.11 -17.67
CA GLY A 41 8.53 7.38 -18.41
C GLY A 41 7.48 8.39 -17.94
N THR A 42 7.05 8.28 -16.68
CA THR A 42 6.07 9.20 -16.07
C THR A 42 6.78 10.32 -15.32
N ALA A 43 6.04 11.40 -15.04
CA ALA A 43 6.56 12.58 -14.36
C ALA A 43 5.81 12.84 -13.04
N ARG A 44 5.31 11.78 -12.40
CA ARG A 44 4.39 11.87 -11.26
C ARG A 44 5.05 12.51 -10.02
N GLY A 45 6.37 12.38 -9.91
CA GLY A 45 7.22 13.01 -8.89
C GLY A 45 7.67 14.43 -9.25
N THR A 46 7.39 14.94 -10.45
CA THR A 46 7.79 16.29 -10.86
C THR A 46 6.70 17.33 -10.55
N ARG A 47 7.12 18.59 -10.35
CA ARG A 47 6.19 19.72 -10.22
C ARG A 47 5.56 20.04 -11.58
N ARG A 48 4.35 19.52 -11.84
CA ARG A 48 3.48 19.95 -12.96
C ARG A 48 2.76 21.27 -12.63
N SER A 49 2.43 22.06 -13.66
CA SER A 49 1.67 23.31 -13.47
C SER A 49 0.25 23.01 -12.95
N PRO A 50 -0.42 23.98 -12.29
CA PRO A 50 -1.79 23.78 -11.82
C PRO A 50 -2.79 23.43 -12.94
N VAL A 51 -2.57 23.95 -14.15
CA VAL A 51 -3.42 23.69 -15.32
C VAL A 51 -3.23 22.26 -15.82
N ASP A 52 -1.98 21.79 -15.92
CA ASP A 52 -1.69 20.41 -16.33
C ASP A 52 -2.30 19.39 -15.37
N LYS A 53 -2.22 19.66 -14.05
CA LYS A 53 -2.87 18.81 -13.04
C LYS A 53 -4.39 18.76 -13.18
N ALA A 54 -5.02 19.88 -13.55
CA ALA A 54 -6.47 19.92 -13.76
C ALA A 54 -6.86 19.10 -15.01
N ILE A 55 -6.07 19.16 -16.08
CA ILE A 55 -6.25 18.36 -17.29
C ILE A 55 -6.03 16.88 -16.99
N ASP A 56 -4.95 16.52 -16.29
CA ASP A 56 -4.62 15.14 -15.94
C ASP A 56 -5.71 14.50 -15.06
N ARG A 57 -6.27 15.27 -14.13
CA ARG A 57 -7.42 14.85 -13.32
C ARG A 57 -8.68 14.68 -14.18
N ALA A 58 -9.01 15.66 -15.02
CA ALA A 58 -10.20 15.62 -15.85
C ALA A 58 -10.18 14.49 -16.89
N THR A 59 -8.98 14.09 -17.34
CA THR A 59 -8.77 13.00 -18.30
C THR A 59 -8.56 11.63 -17.66
N GLY A 60 -8.52 11.55 -16.32
CA GLY A 60 -8.27 10.30 -15.58
C GLY A 60 -6.83 9.81 -15.63
N ARG A 61 -5.90 10.60 -16.18
CA ARG A 61 -4.47 10.26 -16.27
C ARG A 61 -3.83 10.12 -14.89
N ASP A 62 -4.20 10.98 -13.94
CA ASP A 62 -3.69 10.93 -12.57
C ASP A 62 -4.04 9.59 -11.88
N ASP A 63 -5.26 9.10 -12.10
CA ASP A 63 -5.73 7.83 -11.54
C ASP A 63 -5.04 6.64 -12.23
N ALA A 64 -4.87 6.70 -13.55
CA ALA A 64 -4.12 5.68 -14.28
C ALA A 64 -2.64 5.61 -13.84
N GLU A 65 -1.99 6.77 -13.62
CA GLU A 65 -0.62 6.84 -13.10
C GLU A 65 -0.55 6.35 -11.63
N LEU A 66 -1.58 6.60 -10.82
CA LEU A 66 -1.69 6.03 -9.47
C LEU A 66 -1.81 4.51 -9.49
N GLN A 67 -2.71 3.99 -10.31
CA GLN A 67 -2.93 2.57 -10.43
C GLN A 67 -1.67 1.86 -10.94
N GLY A 68 -0.99 2.42 -11.95
CA GLY A 68 0.29 1.90 -12.44
C GLY A 68 1.37 1.85 -11.36
N PHE A 69 1.49 2.89 -10.55
CA PHE A 69 2.43 2.91 -9.42
C PHE A 69 2.11 1.85 -8.36
N LEU A 70 0.83 1.69 -7.99
CA LEU A 70 0.43 0.70 -6.98
C LEU A 70 0.67 -0.73 -7.48
N VAL A 71 0.45 -0.99 -8.76
CA VAL A 71 0.77 -2.29 -9.39
C VAL A 71 2.28 -2.54 -9.35
N PHE A 72 3.09 -1.54 -9.71
CA PHE A 72 4.54 -1.63 -9.62
C PHE A 72 5.02 -1.90 -8.18
N ALA A 73 4.48 -1.15 -7.20
CA ALA A 73 4.84 -1.31 -5.80
C ALA A 73 4.46 -2.69 -5.27
N LYS A 74 3.28 -3.21 -5.64
CA LYS A 74 2.87 -4.57 -5.31
C LYS A 74 3.84 -5.60 -5.88
N ASP A 75 4.19 -5.51 -7.16
CA ASP A 75 5.12 -6.46 -7.78
C ASP A 75 6.49 -6.41 -7.09
N ALA A 76 7.04 -5.20 -6.92
CA ALA A 76 8.39 -4.99 -6.38
C ALA A 76 8.52 -5.36 -4.90
N LEU A 77 7.53 -5.02 -4.07
CA LEU A 77 7.62 -5.12 -2.61
C LEU A 77 6.83 -6.29 -2.02
N TRP A 78 5.86 -6.84 -2.74
CA TRP A 78 5.00 -7.91 -2.23
C TRP A 78 5.18 -9.21 -3.00
N ASP A 79 4.99 -9.20 -4.32
CA ASP A 79 4.98 -10.44 -5.10
C ASP A 79 6.37 -11.09 -5.16
N ARG A 80 7.43 -10.26 -5.20
CA ARG A 80 8.84 -10.69 -5.22
C ARG A 80 9.49 -10.79 -3.84
N ALA A 81 8.77 -10.46 -2.77
CA ALA A 81 9.33 -10.51 -1.43
C ALA A 81 9.55 -11.98 -0.98
N PRO A 82 10.65 -12.26 -0.26
CA PRO A 82 10.84 -13.56 0.38
C PRO A 82 9.68 -13.91 1.32
N ASP A 83 9.37 -15.20 1.44
CA ASP A 83 8.29 -15.68 2.31
C ASP A 83 8.46 -15.20 3.76
N ALA A 84 9.70 -15.25 4.28
CA ALA A 84 10.03 -14.76 5.61
C ALA A 84 9.66 -13.27 5.81
N THR A 85 9.84 -12.44 4.77
CA THR A 85 9.47 -11.01 4.83
C THR A 85 7.96 -10.85 4.83
N ARG A 86 7.24 -11.58 3.97
CA ARG A 86 5.76 -11.54 3.94
C ARG A 86 5.16 -12.02 5.26
N ASP A 87 5.71 -13.07 5.84
CA ASP A 87 5.27 -13.62 7.12
C ASP A 87 5.54 -12.67 8.29
N ALA A 88 6.67 -11.97 8.30
CA ALA A 88 6.95 -10.94 9.28
C ALA A 88 5.92 -9.79 9.20
N ILE A 89 5.58 -9.33 7.98
CA ILE A 89 4.57 -8.28 7.77
C ILE A 89 3.18 -8.75 8.25
N ARG A 90 2.79 -9.98 7.89
CA ARG A 90 1.52 -10.59 8.35
C ARG A 90 1.45 -10.65 9.88
N ALA A 91 2.54 -11.05 10.53
CA ALA A 91 2.62 -11.13 11.98
C ALA A 91 2.48 -9.75 12.63
N GLN A 92 3.16 -8.72 12.09
CA GLN A 92 3.05 -7.35 12.57
C GLN A 92 1.64 -6.80 12.45
N VAL A 93 0.99 -6.99 11.29
CA VAL A 93 -0.39 -6.56 11.06
C VAL A 93 -1.36 -7.28 11.99
N ARG A 94 -1.19 -8.60 12.18
CA ARG A 94 -2.01 -9.36 13.14
C ARG A 94 -1.88 -8.81 14.55
N ALA A 95 -0.67 -8.47 15.00
CA ALA A 95 -0.43 -7.89 16.30
C ALA A 95 -1.09 -6.51 16.45
N ALA A 96 -0.97 -5.64 15.44
CA ALA A 96 -1.61 -4.33 15.43
C ALA A 96 -3.13 -4.44 15.49
N MET A 97 -3.74 -5.31 14.68
CA MET A 97 -5.19 -5.54 14.69
C MET A 97 -5.70 -6.07 16.03
N ALA A 98 -4.95 -6.96 16.67
CA ALA A 98 -5.28 -7.47 18.01
C ALA A 98 -5.23 -6.36 19.07
N GLN A 99 -4.28 -5.43 19.00
CA GLN A 99 -4.19 -4.28 19.89
C GLN A 99 -5.41 -3.36 19.77
N TYR A 100 -5.83 -3.04 18.54
CA TYR A 100 -7.05 -2.27 18.29
C TYR A 100 -8.32 -2.99 18.78
N ALA A 101 -8.44 -4.30 18.58
CA ALA A 101 -9.56 -5.09 19.07
C ALA A 101 -9.64 -5.14 20.61
N SER A 102 -8.49 -5.06 21.28
CA SER A 102 -8.39 -5.02 22.74
C SER A 102 -8.61 -3.62 23.35
N GLY A 103 -8.86 -2.58 22.54
CA GLY A 103 -9.07 -1.21 23.01
C GLY A 103 -7.80 -0.50 23.48
N VAL A 104 -6.62 -1.07 23.21
CA VAL A 104 -5.33 -0.46 23.54
C VAL A 104 -4.94 0.47 22.38
N SER A 105 -5.24 1.76 22.51
CA SER A 105 -4.71 2.78 21.61
C SER A 105 -3.18 2.83 21.74
N PRO A 106 -2.41 2.84 20.64
CA PRO A 106 -0.98 3.10 20.72
C PRO A 106 -0.78 4.53 21.24
N SER A 107 -0.28 4.64 22.47
CA SER A 107 0.06 5.92 23.08
C SER A 107 1.15 6.60 22.27
N THR A 108 0.82 7.74 21.66
CA THR A 108 1.79 8.69 21.12
C THR A 108 2.65 9.28 22.25
N ALA A 109 3.92 9.53 21.93
CA ALA A 109 4.97 10.27 22.66
C ALA A 109 5.83 9.49 23.68
N PRO A 110 7.14 9.77 23.67
CA PRO A 110 7.66 10.78 24.59
C PRO A 110 8.29 12.00 23.91
N ASP A 111 8.36 13.08 24.69
CA ASP A 111 8.86 14.44 24.38
C ASP A 111 10.25 14.51 23.73
#